data_AF-A0A1I6UTY7-F1
#
_entry.id   AF-A0A1I6UTY7-F1
#
_cell.length_a   1.000
_cell.length_b   1.000
_cell.length_c   1.000
_cell.angle_alpha   90.00
_cell.angle_beta   90.00
_cell.angle_gamma   90.00
#
_symmetry.space_group_name_H-M   'P 1'
#
loop_
_entity.id
_entity.type
_entity.pdbx_description
1 polymer ?
#
loop_
_entity_poly.entity_id
_entity_poly.type
_entity_poly.pdbx_seq_one_letter_code
_entity_poly.pdbx_strand_id
1 'polypeptide(L)'
;MNHQKEYWNEVANEKQFTTPFQFDWFSKYVNKEAAILDYGCGYGRTLLELKQNQFMNLYGVFELADGAVLRHHHEERVKEWTSNFQQLEYEKVEYVTMNGNRSNGLVYMGSLK
;
A
#
# COMPACT_ATOMS: atom_id res chain seq x y z
N MET A 1 25.21 -11.94 -2.08
CA MET A 1 23.91 -12.15 -2.76
C MET A 1 22.83 -12.30 -1.71
N ASN A 2 21.73 -11.57 -1.89
CA ASN A 2 20.77 -11.27 -0.84
C ASN A 2 19.76 -12.42 -0.75
N HIS A 3 20.14 -13.50 -0.06
CA HIS A 3 19.37 -14.76 0.03
C HIS A 3 17.91 -14.57 0.47
N GLN A 4 17.62 -13.46 1.16
CA GLN A 4 16.23 -13.10 1.49
C GLN A 4 15.39 -12.75 0.26
N LYS A 5 15.93 -12.05 -0.74
CA LYS A 5 15.18 -11.65 -1.94
C LYS A 5 14.75 -12.87 -2.76
N GLU A 6 15.67 -13.81 -2.96
CA GLU A 6 15.43 -15.05 -3.69
C GLU A 6 14.39 -15.91 -2.97
N TYR A 7 14.52 -16.06 -1.64
CA TYR A 7 13.53 -16.75 -0.81
C TYR A 7 12.13 -16.10 -0.92
N TRP A 8 12.04 -14.77 -0.80
CA TRP A 8 10.75 -14.08 -0.90
C TRP A 8 10.13 -14.17 -2.29
N ASN A 9 10.93 -14.14 -3.36
CA ASN A 9 10.43 -14.35 -4.73
C ASN A 9 9.82 -15.73 -4.93
N GLU A 10 10.40 -16.76 -4.31
CA GLU A 10 9.91 -18.13 -4.37
C GLU A 10 8.61 -18.31 -3.58
N VAL A 11 8.57 -17.86 -2.32
CA VAL A 11 7.48 -18.22 -1.40
C VAL A 11 6.34 -17.20 -1.32
N ALA A 12 6.45 -16.02 -1.93
CA ALA A 12 5.46 -14.95 -1.76
C ALA A 12 4.06 -15.30 -2.29
N ASN A 13 3.97 -16.16 -3.30
CA ASN A 13 2.69 -16.65 -3.85
C ASN A 13 2.00 -17.70 -2.96
N GLU A 14 2.76 -18.39 -2.12
CA GLU A 14 2.28 -19.54 -1.34
C GLU A 14 2.09 -19.20 0.14
N LYS A 15 2.82 -18.20 0.65
CA LYS A 15 2.70 -17.77 2.05
C LYS A 15 1.43 -16.96 2.29
N GLN A 16 0.54 -17.54 3.08
CA GLN A 16 -0.46 -16.76 3.78
C GLN A 16 0.20 -16.05 4.97
N PHE A 17 0.23 -14.71 4.92
CA PHE A 17 0.66 -13.89 6.04
C PHE A 17 -0.45 -13.84 7.09
N THR A 18 -0.47 -14.82 7.99
CA THR A 18 -1.55 -15.03 8.96
C THR A 18 -1.31 -14.34 10.30
N THR A 19 -0.14 -13.73 10.54
CA THR A 19 0.12 -13.03 11.80
C THR A 19 -0.93 -11.94 11.99
N PRO A 20 -1.79 -12.06 13.04
CA PRO A 20 -2.85 -11.12 13.27
C PRO A 20 -2.28 -9.81 13.79
N PHE A 21 -2.89 -8.69 13.39
CA PHE A 21 -2.59 -7.40 13.98
C PHE A 21 -3.19 -7.33 15.40
N GLN A 22 -2.38 -6.93 16.39
CA GLN A 22 -2.80 -6.88 17.78
C GLN A 22 -3.53 -5.56 18.08
N PHE A 23 -4.71 -5.36 17.47
CA PHE A 23 -5.47 -4.11 17.53
C PHE A 23 -5.80 -3.67 18.96
N ASP A 24 -6.20 -4.59 19.83
CA ASP A 24 -6.59 -4.30 21.22
C ASP A 24 -5.44 -3.72 22.05
N TRP A 25 -4.20 -4.09 21.72
CA TRP A 25 -3.03 -3.53 22.39
C TRP A 25 -2.68 -2.19 21.79
N PHE A 26 -2.68 -2.09 20.45
CA PHE A 26 -2.36 -0.87 19.73
C PHE A 26 -3.28 0.30 20.11
N SER A 27 -4.59 0.06 20.13
CA SER A 27 -5.61 1.09 20.39
C SER A 27 -5.58 1.69 21.80
N LYS A 28 -4.94 1.00 22.76
CA LYS A 28 -4.73 1.54 24.13
C LYS A 28 -3.69 2.65 24.18
N TYR A 29 -2.77 2.69 23.21
CA TYR A 29 -1.60 3.56 23.26
C TYR A 29 -1.54 4.58 22.12
N VAL A 30 -2.27 4.35 21.02
CA VAL A 30 -2.19 5.20 19.82
C VAL A 30 -3.48 5.95 19.58
N ASN A 31 -3.39 7.27 19.46
CA ASN A 31 -4.51 8.14 19.12
C ASN A 31 -4.95 7.93 17.66
N LYS A 32 -6.26 7.99 17.38
CA LYS A 32 -6.85 7.86 16.03
C LYS A 32 -6.36 8.92 15.01
N GLU A 33 -5.94 10.08 15.49
CA GLU A 33 -5.38 11.19 14.73
C GLU A 33 -3.86 11.05 14.52
N ALA A 34 -3.20 10.10 15.18
CA ALA A 34 -1.76 9.92 15.03
C ALA A 34 -1.39 9.56 13.58
N ALA A 35 -0.24 10.06 13.12
CA ALA A 35 0.36 9.60 11.87
C ALA A 35 0.94 8.19 12.07
N ILE A 36 0.46 7.23 11.30
CA ILE A 36 0.82 5.80 11.42
C ILE A 36 1.44 5.34 10.11
N LEU A 37 2.65 4.79 10.18
CA LEU A 37 3.35 4.16 9.07
C LEU A 37 3.34 2.64 9.24
N ASP A 38 2.74 1.95 8.28
CA ASP A 38 2.82 0.49 8.13
C ASP A 38 3.92 0.16 7.11
N TYR A 39 5.09 -0.25 7.62
CA TYR A 39 6.24 -0.63 6.81
C TYR A 39 6.15 -2.10 6.40
N GLY A 40 6.23 -2.37 5.11
CA GLY A 40 5.95 -3.69 4.56
C GLY A 40 4.44 -3.97 4.51
N CYS A 41 3.62 -2.94 4.29
CA CYS A 41 2.17 -3.05 4.31
C CYS A 41 1.60 -4.04 3.28
N GLY A 42 2.37 -4.37 2.23
CA GLY A 42 1.93 -5.18 1.10
C GLY A 42 0.64 -4.60 0.50
N TYR A 43 -0.40 -5.42 0.44
CA TYR A 43 -1.73 -5.01 -0.04
C TYR A 43 -2.57 -4.22 0.99
N GLY A 44 -2.02 -3.89 2.17
CA GLY A 44 -2.61 -2.94 3.11
C GLY A 44 -3.62 -3.51 4.10
N ARG A 45 -3.51 -4.79 4.49
CA ARG A 45 -4.45 -5.45 5.42
C ARG A 45 -4.58 -4.73 6.76
N THR A 46 -3.46 -4.42 7.42
CA THR A 46 -3.45 -3.70 8.71
C THR A 46 -4.00 -2.28 8.56
N LEU A 47 -3.65 -1.59 7.47
CA LEU A 47 -4.18 -0.25 7.17
C LEU A 47 -5.70 -0.27 6.97
N LEU A 48 -6.25 -1.31 6.34
CA LEU A 48 -7.70 -1.48 6.19
C LEU A 48 -8.37 -1.67 7.55
N GLU A 49 -7.81 -2.52 8.42
CA GLU A 49 -8.32 -2.75 9.77
C GLU A 49 -8.29 -1.48 10.62
N LEU A 50 -7.20 -0.71 10.57
CA LEU A 50 -7.08 0.60 11.23
C LEU A 50 -8.09 1.60 10.68
N LYS A 51 -8.29 1.66 9.36
CA LYS A 51 -9.27 2.54 8.72
C LYS A 51 -10.70 2.19 9.13
N GLN A 52 -11.04 0.90 9.18
CA GLN A 52 -12.34 0.42 9.68
C GLN A 52 -12.58 0.82 11.14
N ASN A 53 -11.52 0.93 11.93
CA ASN A 53 -11.54 1.42 13.30
C ASN A 53 -11.32 2.94 13.45
N GLN A 54 -11.52 3.70 12.36
CA GLN A 54 -11.52 5.18 12.33
C GLN A 54 -10.17 5.85 12.62
N PHE A 55 -9.05 5.15 12.40
CA PHE A 55 -7.75 5.82 12.33
C PHE A 55 -7.62 6.59 11.02
N MET A 56 -7.06 7.80 11.08
CA MET A 56 -7.16 8.76 9.98
C MET A 56 -5.89 8.88 9.14
N ASN A 57 -4.73 9.04 9.78
CA ASN A 57 -3.49 9.39 9.11
C ASN A 57 -2.63 8.15 8.83
N LEU A 58 -3.09 7.34 7.88
CA LEU A 58 -2.55 6.01 7.57
C LEU A 58 -1.65 6.04 6.33
N TYR A 59 -0.42 5.56 6.47
CA TYR A 59 0.57 5.48 5.41
C TYR A 59 1.09 4.06 5.26
N GLY A 60 1.06 3.52 4.04
CA GLY A 60 1.64 2.22 3.71
C GLY A 60 2.82 2.36 2.77
N VAL A 61 3.91 1.66 3.06
CA VAL A 61 5.07 1.52 2.17
C VAL A 61 5.47 0.05 2.05
N PHE A 62 5.88 -0.38 0.87
CA PHE A 62 6.43 -1.71 0.64
C PHE A 62 7.51 -1.68 -0.45
N GLU A 63 8.40 -2.67 -0.43
CA GLU A 63 9.46 -2.84 -1.42
C GLU A 63 9.20 -4.08 -2.27
N LEU A 64 9.49 -4.00 -3.56
CA LEU A 64 9.55 -5.14 -4.46
C LEU A 64 10.97 -5.69 -4.55
N ALA A 65 11.10 -6.94 -4.98
CA ALA A 65 12.39 -7.60 -5.05
C ALA A 65 13.38 -6.92 -6.02
N ASP A 66 12.86 -6.30 -7.08
CA ASP A 66 13.60 -5.49 -8.04
C ASP A 66 14.11 -4.15 -7.48
N GLY A 67 13.73 -3.81 -6.24
CA GLY A 67 14.18 -2.61 -5.53
C GLY A 67 13.23 -1.43 -5.65
N ALA A 68 12.09 -1.56 -6.30
CA ALA A 68 11.08 -0.50 -6.30
C ALA A 68 10.50 -0.30 -4.89
N VAL A 69 10.37 0.96 -4.46
CA VAL A 69 9.71 1.35 -3.21
C VAL A 69 8.37 1.98 -3.56
N LEU A 70 7.28 1.38 -3.10
CA LEU A 70 5.92 1.79 -3.43
C LEU A 70 5.20 2.32 -2.19
N ARG A 71 4.27 3.26 -2.42
CA ARG A 71 3.43 3.86 -1.39
C ARG A 71 1.97 3.85 -1.83
N HIS A 72 1.07 3.62 -0.88
CA HIS A 72 -0.37 3.73 -1.10
C HIS A 72 -0.82 5.19 -0.98
N HIS A 73 -1.56 5.67 -1.98
CA HIS A 73 -2.10 7.03 -2.00
C HIS A 73 -3.57 7.05 -2.40
N HIS A 74 -4.32 8.00 -1.83
CA HIS A 74 -5.68 8.27 -2.29
C HIS A 74 -5.66 8.90 -3.70
N GLU A 75 -6.65 8.60 -4.53
CA GLU A 75 -6.77 9.15 -5.89
C GLU A 75 -6.69 10.68 -5.90
N GLU A 76 -7.37 11.34 -4.95
CA GLU A 76 -7.35 12.80 -4.81
C GLU A 76 -5.95 13.35 -4.55
N ARG A 77 -5.14 12.63 -3.75
CA ARG A 77 -3.76 13.02 -3.47
C ARG A 77 -2.89 12.91 -4.72
N VAL A 78 -3.08 11.84 -5.50
CA VAL A 78 -2.37 11.67 -6.78
C VAL A 78 -2.72 12.83 -7.72
N LYS A 79 -4.01 13.17 -7.85
CA LYS A 79 -4.47 14.30 -8.67
C LYS A 79 -3.90 15.64 -8.22
N GLU A 80 -3.80 15.87 -6.91
CA GLU A 80 -3.19 17.08 -6.35
C GLU A 80 -1.72 17.19 -6.79
N TRP A 81 -0.94 16.12 -6.63
CA TRP A 81 0.49 16.10 -7.00
C TRP A 81 0.72 16.25 -8.51
N THR A 82 -0.17 15.68 -9.32
CA THR A 82 -0.04 15.71 -10.77
C THR A 82 -0.71 16.93 -11.41
N SER A 83 -1.30 17.83 -10.63
CA SER A 83 -2.03 19.02 -11.11
C SER A 83 -1.21 19.95 -12.02
N ASN A 84 0.11 19.98 -11.84
CA ASN A 84 1.01 20.81 -12.64
C ASN A 84 1.48 20.16 -13.96
N PHE A 85 1.16 18.88 -14.17
CA PHE A 85 1.54 18.15 -15.37
C PHE A 85 0.43 18.23 -16.43
N GLN A 86 0.81 18.13 -17.70
CA GLN A 86 -0.13 17.78 -18.76
C GLN A 86 -0.41 16.29 -18.65
N GLN A 87 -1.66 15.92 -18.36
CA GLN A 87 -2.07 14.52 -18.36
C GLN A 87 -2.01 13.97 -19.80
N LEU A 88 -1.22 12.92 -19.98
CA LEU A 88 -1.15 12.16 -21.22
C LEU A 88 -2.10 10.97 -21.17
N GLU A 89 -2.08 10.21 -20.08
CA GLU A 89 -2.94 9.04 -19.86
C GLU A 89 -3.45 8.99 -18.42
N TYR A 90 -4.69 8.51 -18.26
CA TYR A 90 -5.28 8.23 -16.96
C TYR A 90 -6.30 7.10 -17.09
N GLU A 91 -6.11 6.02 -16.32
CA GLU A 91 -7.03 4.90 -16.31
C GLU A 91 -7.23 4.38 -14.89
N LYS A 92 -8.48 4.05 -14.54
CA LYS A 92 -8.76 3.24 -13.35
C LYS A 92 -8.63 1.77 -13.74
N VAL A 93 -7.77 1.08 -13.01
CA VAL A 93 -7.43 -0.32 -13.27
C VAL A 93 -7.84 -1.16 -12.08
N GLU A 94 -8.24 -2.39 -12.34
CA GLU A 94 -8.52 -3.36 -11.27
C GLU A 94 -7.54 -4.53 -11.41
N TYR A 95 -6.84 -4.83 -10.33
CA TYR A 95 -5.89 -5.93 -10.28
C TYR A 95 -6.43 -7.03 -9.39
N VAL A 96 -6.28 -8.28 -9.84
CA VAL A 96 -6.41 -9.43 -8.95
C VAL A 96 -5.05 -9.66 -8.32
N THR A 97 -4.97 -9.49 -7.00
CA THR A 97 -3.76 -9.76 -6.23
C THR A 97 -3.40 -11.25 -6.30
N MET A 98 -2.17 -11.61 -5.95
CA MET A 98 -1.70 -13.01 -5.91
C MET A 98 -2.58 -13.92 -5.01
N ASN A 99 -3.26 -13.33 -4.02
CA ASN A 99 -4.18 -14.03 -3.11
C ASN A 99 -5.65 -13.96 -3.55
N GLY A 100 -5.93 -13.60 -4.82
CA GLY A 100 -7.29 -13.56 -5.38
C GLY A 100 -8.14 -12.35 -4.97
N ASN A 101 -7.63 -11.44 -4.12
CA ASN A 101 -8.37 -10.24 -3.74
C ASN A 101 -8.36 -9.21 -4.89
N ARG A 102 -9.48 -8.50 -5.06
CA ARG A 102 -9.57 -7.36 -5.98
C ARG A 102 -8.93 -6.13 -5.36
N SER A 103 -8.06 -5.46 -6.10
CA SER A 103 -7.40 -4.21 -5.71
C SER A 103 -7.68 -3.14 -6.76
N ASN A 104 -8.25 -2.02 -6.32
CA ASN A 104 -8.42 -0.86 -7.18
C ASN A 104 -7.08 -0.13 -7.30
N GLY A 105 -6.72 0.22 -8.54
CA GLY A 105 -5.55 1.01 -8.86
C GLY A 105 -5.90 2.12 -9.84
N LEU A 106 -4.92 2.98 -10.08
CA LEU A 106 -4.95 3.94 -11.17
C LEU A 106 -3.59 3.94 -11.86
N VAL A 107 -3.61 4.18 -13.16
CA VAL A 107 -2.44 4.49 -13.97
C VAL A 107 -2.54 5.97 -14.32
N TYR A 108 -1.46 6.71 -14.09
CA TYR A 108 -1.35 8.11 -14.51
C TYR A 108 -0.02 8.29 -15.25
N MET A 109 -0.06 8.92 -16.41
CA MET A 109 1.11 9.38 -17.15
C MET A 109 0.95 10.85 -17.48
N GLY A 110 1.99 11.64 -17.24
CA GLY A 110 1.98 13.07 -17.53
C GLY A 110 3.36 13.57 -17.91
N SER A 111 3.38 14.65 -18.68
CA SER A 111 4.58 15.42 -19.00
C SER A 111 4.57 16.76 -18.27
N LEU A 112 5.76 17.32 -18.01
CA LEU A 112 5.85 18.72 -17.60
C LEU A 112 5.29 19.60 -18.72
N LYS A 113 4.58 20.65 -18.34
CA LYS A 113 4.06 21.67 -19.26
C LYS A 113 5.20 22.49 -19.86
#